data_AF-A0A9X2PAI2-F1
#
_entry.id   AF-A0A9X2PAI2-F1
#
_cell.length_a   1.000
_cell.length_b   1.000
_cell.length_c   1.000
_cell.angle_alpha   90.00
_cell.angle_beta   90.00
_cell.angle_gamma   90.00
#
_symmetry.space_group_name_H-M   'P 1'
#
loop_
_entity.id
_entity.type
_entity.pdbx_description
1 polymer ?
#
loop_
_entity_poly.entity_id
_entity_poly.type
_entity_poly.pdbx_seq_one_letter_code
_entity_poly.pdbx_strand_id
1 'polypeptide(L)'
;MVVNETQSFRGSFIMFGMIMLEVPTLVLLIVLWQKGKLGEDGLPAILFVGAIILITFLFLMSIKLELRMDDKSIAFRNPPLKNKWQKIPFSEINSIQVKKMDGLLEYGGIGVRYSKNVKAYIFFSDHVVEVQLQTKKLVFSTRKHNEVKEMIEVWNENGFENKT
;
A
#
# COMPACT_ATOMS: atom_id res chain seq x y z
N MET A 1 -8.78 -3.89 -23.09
CA MET A 1 -8.97 -3.13 -21.84
C MET A 1 -7.66 -3.16 -21.05
N VAL A 2 -7.34 -2.15 -20.23
CA VAL A 2 -6.21 -2.20 -19.28
C VAL A 2 -6.65 -1.56 -17.97
N VAL A 3 -6.54 -2.27 -16.87
CA VAL A 3 -6.82 -1.74 -15.53
C VAL A 3 -5.52 -1.21 -14.96
N ASN A 4 -5.48 0.07 -14.62
CA ASN A 4 -4.38 0.67 -13.87
C ASN A 4 -4.92 1.25 -12.57
N GLU A 5 -4.29 0.88 -11.46
CA GLU A 5 -4.64 1.35 -10.12
C GLU A 5 -3.38 1.75 -9.35
N THR A 6 -3.46 2.87 -8.63
CA THR A 6 -2.44 3.29 -7.67
C THR A 6 -3.09 3.60 -6.34
N GLN A 7 -2.64 2.93 -5.29
CA GLN A 7 -3.09 3.15 -3.92
C GLN A 7 -1.92 3.62 -3.06
N SER A 8 -2.17 4.61 -2.20
CA SER A 8 -1.17 5.16 -1.28
C SER A 8 -1.85 5.63 0.01
N PHE A 9 -1.06 6.03 0.99
CA PHE A 9 -1.59 6.63 2.23
C PHE A 9 -1.96 8.11 2.09
N ARG A 10 -1.70 8.74 0.93
CA ARG A 10 -2.02 10.16 0.71
C ARG A 10 -3.52 10.38 0.75
N GLY A 11 -3.95 11.40 1.49
CA GLY A 11 -5.37 11.74 1.68
C GLY A 11 -6.14 10.73 2.54
N SER A 12 -5.48 9.75 3.15
CA SER A 12 -6.11 8.85 4.12
C SER A 12 -6.13 9.45 5.53
N PHE A 13 -6.97 8.92 6.41
CA PHE A 13 -6.97 9.32 7.82
C PHE A 13 -5.63 9.04 8.52
N ILE A 14 -4.81 8.09 8.03
CA ILE A 14 -3.45 7.88 8.55
C ILE A 14 -2.60 9.12 8.32
N MET A 15 -2.64 9.69 7.11
CA MET A 15 -1.87 10.90 6.80
C MET A 15 -2.29 12.04 7.72
N PHE A 16 -3.59 12.25 7.92
CA PHE A 16 -4.08 13.30 8.82
C PHE A 16 -3.71 13.03 10.29
N GLY A 17 -3.81 11.77 10.74
CA GLY A 17 -3.39 11.37 12.09
C GLY A 17 -1.91 11.60 12.34
N MET A 18 -1.06 11.32 11.35
CA MET A 18 0.38 11.62 11.43
C MET A 18 0.65 13.13 11.53
N ILE A 19 0.04 13.94 10.66
CA ILE A 19 0.20 15.40 10.70
C ILE A 19 -0.28 15.95 12.05
N MET A 20 -1.41 15.44 12.55
CA MET A 20 -1.98 15.82 13.84
C MET A 20 -1.07 15.47 15.02
N LEU A 21 -0.21 14.44 14.90
CA LEU A 21 0.79 14.09 15.91
C LEU A 21 2.10 14.88 15.75
N GLU A 22 2.58 15.03 14.52
CA GLU A 22 3.89 15.60 14.20
C GLU A 22 3.90 17.13 14.38
N VAL A 23 2.85 17.83 13.94
CA VAL A 23 2.80 19.31 14.00
C VAL A 23 2.81 19.82 15.44
N PRO A 24 1.98 19.31 16.38
CA PRO A 24 2.04 19.76 17.77
C PRO A 24 3.38 19.47 18.44
N THR A 25 4.06 18.39 18.05
CA THR A 25 5.40 18.07 18.55
C THR A 25 6.40 19.16 18.15
N LEU A 26 6.39 19.59 16.89
CA LEU A 26 7.24 20.69 16.43
C LEU A 26 6.89 22.02 17.10
N VAL A 27 5.60 22.32 17.23
CA VAL A 27 5.13 23.53 17.92
C VAL A 27 5.60 23.54 19.39
N LEU A 28 5.49 22.41 20.09
CA LEU A 28 5.94 22.28 21.46
C LEU A 28 7.45 22.54 21.57
N LEU A 29 8.27 21.94 20.70
CA LEU A 29 9.72 22.15 20.71
C LEU A 29 10.08 23.61 20.46
N ILE A 30 9.41 24.28 19.51
CA ILE A 30 9.60 25.70 19.23
C ILE A 30 9.23 26.54 20.46
N VAL A 31 8.11 26.25 21.13
CA VAL A 31 7.69 26.96 22.34
C VAL A 31 8.69 26.75 23.48
N LEU A 32 9.22 25.55 23.66
CA LEU A 32 10.22 25.25 24.69
C LEU A 32 11.55 25.99 24.42
N TRP A 33 11.96 26.08 23.15
CA TRP A 33 13.13 26.87 22.76
C TRP A 33 12.93 28.36 23.05
N GLN A 34 11.79 28.93 22.66
CA GLN A 34 11.45 30.33 22.94
C GLN A 34 11.40 30.65 24.44
N LYS A 35 10.99 29.68 25.26
CA LYS A 35 10.99 29.81 26.74
C LYS A 35 12.36 29.55 27.39
N GLY A 36 13.42 29.36 26.60
CA GLY A 36 14.77 29.08 27.08
C GLY A 36 14.90 27.72 27.79
N LYS A 37 13.95 26.80 27.60
CA LYS A 37 13.91 25.50 28.28
C LYS A 37 14.78 24.43 27.62
N LEU A 38 15.26 24.67 26.40
CA LEU A 38 16.10 23.73 25.65
C LEU A 38 17.61 24.04 25.71
N GLY A 39 18.02 25.14 26.36
CA GLY A 39 19.43 25.54 26.44
C GLY A 39 20.03 25.96 25.10
N GLU A 40 21.36 25.99 25.04
CA GLU A 40 22.14 26.43 23.87
C GLU A 40 21.95 25.49 22.66
N ASP A 41 21.71 24.21 22.91
CA ASP A 41 21.49 23.19 21.88
C ASP A 41 20.03 23.12 21.37
N GLY A 42 19.16 24.04 21.78
CA GLY A 42 17.74 24.00 21.44
C GLY A 42 17.45 24.06 19.95
N LEU A 43 18.18 24.90 19.21
CA LEU A 43 18.03 24.99 17.75
C LEU A 43 18.55 23.73 17.02
N PRO A 44 19.77 23.24 17.29
CA PRO A 44 20.22 21.93 16.78
C PRO A 44 19.23 20.79 17.05
N ALA A 45 18.67 20.72 18.26
CA ALA A 45 17.70 19.69 18.64
C ALA A 45 16.40 19.78 17.82
N ILE A 46 15.85 20.99 17.64
CA ILE A 46 14.66 21.22 16.80
C ILE A 46 14.92 20.77 15.36
N LEU A 47 16.07 21.16 14.78
CA LEU A 47 16.41 20.81 13.41
C LEU A 47 16.57 19.30 13.23
N PHE A 48 17.21 18.63 14.18
CA PHE A 48 17.38 17.18 14.15
C PHE A 48 16.03 16.44 14.22
N VAL A 49 15.18 16.79 15.18
CA VAL A 49 13.85 16.18 15.32
C VAL A 49 12.97 16.52 14.11
N GLY A 50 13.01 17.76 13.63
CA GLY A 50 12.29 18.19 12.43
C GLY A 50 12.73 17.44 11.17
N ALA A 51 14.03 17.18 11.01
CA ALA A 51 14.54 16.38 9.92
C ALA A 51 14.04 14.93 9.99
N ILE A 52 14.05 14.30 11.17
CA ILE A 52 13.53 12.93 11.36
C ILE A 52 12.03 12.87 11.03
N ILE A 53 11.24 13.82 11.54
CA ILE A 53 9.81 13.93 11.24
C ILE A 53 9.59 14.05 9.73
N LEU A 54 10.28 14.99 9.08
CA LEU A 54 10.13 15.23 7.64
C LEU A 54 10.52 14.00 6.82
N ILE A 55 11.66 13.37 7.12
CA ILE A 55 12.12 12.18 6.39
C ILE A 55 11.13 11.03 6.57
N THR A 56 10.65 10.81 7.80
CA THR A 56 9.68 9.75 8.11
C THR A 56 8.36 9.98 7.39
N PHE A 57 7.85 11.21 7.43
CA PHE A 57 6.64 11.62 6.73
C PHE A 57 6.77 11.40 5.21
N LEU A 58 7.85 11.89 4.61
CA LEU A 58 8.11 11.73 3.18
C LEU A 58 8.26 10.25 2.78
N PHE A 59 8.95 9.45 3.60
CA PHE A 59 9.09 8.02 3.38
C PHE A 59 7.72 7.33 3.38
N LEU A 60 6.88 7.57 4.41
CA LEU A 60 5.56 6.96 4.50
C LEU A 60 4.63 7.42 3.37
N MET A 61 4.70 8.70 2.96
CA MET A 61 3.93 9.25 1.82
C MET A 61 4.46 8.81 0.45
N SER A 62 5.62 8.17 0.39
CA SER A 62 6.16 7.56 -0.83
C SER A 62 5.70 6.12 -1.03
N ILE A 63 5.22 5.45 0.03
CA ILE A 63 4.71 4.07 -0.04
C ILE A 63 3.42 4.05 -0.87
N LYS A 64 3.44 3.28 -1.95
CA LYS A 64 2.28 3.05 -2.81
C LYS A 64 2.26 1.64 -3.36
N LEU A 65 1.09 1.13 -3.66
CA LEU A 65 0.86 -0.05 -4.48
C LEU A 65 0.44 0.43 -5.87
N GLU A 66 1.17 0.00 -6.88
CA GLU A 66 0.75 0.15 -8.26
C GLU A 66 0.39 -1.24 -8.80
N LEU A 67 -0.83 -1.34 -9.33
CA LEU A 67 -1.39 -2.55 -9.92
C LEU A 67 -1.77 -2.24 -11.37
N ARG A 68 -1.38 -3.13 -12.27
CA ARG A 68 -1.73 -3.09 -13.69
C ARG A 68 -2.20 -4.46 -14.12
N MET A 69 -3.38 -4.54 -14.71
CA MET A 69 -3.92 -5.76 -15.29
C MET A 69 -4.14 -5.52 -16.78
N ASP A 70 -3.55 -6.37 -17.61
CA ASP A 70 -3.77 -6.41 -19.05
C ASP A 70 -4.50 -7.70 -19.43
N ASP A 71 -4.66 -7.96 -20.73
CA ASP A 71 -5.38 -9.10 -21.30
C ASP A 71 -4.77 -10.47 -20.94
N LYS A 72 -3.51 -10.53 -20.49
CA LYS A 72 -2.80 -11.80 -20.27
C LYS A 72 -2.01 -11.86 -18.97
N SER A 73 -2.01 -10.80 -18.17
CA SER A 73 -1.17 -10.71 -16.98
C SER A 73 -1.60 -9.67 -15.96
N ILE A 74 -1.15 -9.90 -14.73
CA ILE A 74 -1.20 -8.92 -13.66
C ILE A 74 0.23 -8.51 -13.30
N ALA A 75 0.51 -7.21 -13.33
CA ALA A 75 1.77 -6.61 -12.96
C ALA A 75 1.59 -5.71 -11.74
N PHE A 76 2.53 -5.77 -10.81
CA PHE A 76 2.49 -4.92 -9.62
C PHE A 76 3.87 -4.46 -9.19
N ARG A 77 3.91 -3.34 -8.45
CA ARG A 77 5.08 -2.90 -7.68
C ARG A 77 4.64 -2.15 -6.44
N ASN A 78 5.52 -2.11 -5.43
CA ASN A 78 5.27 -1.41 -4.18
C ASN A 78 6.47 -0.51 -3.81
N PRO A 79 6.70 0.61 -4.52
CA PRO A 79 7.75 1.54 -4.14
C PRO A 79 7.46 2.20 -2.77
N PRO A 80 8.49 2.62 -2.03
CA PRO A 80 9.92 2.50 -2.36
C PRO A 80 10.51 1.10 -2.06
N LEU A 81 9.82 0.27 -1.27
CA LEU A 81 10.34 -1.02 -0.78
C LEU A 81 10.63 -2.04 -1.89
N LYS A 82 9.74 -2.14 -2.89
CA LYS A 82 9.84 -3.00 -4.06
C LYS A 82 9.46 -2.24 -5.32
N ASN A 83 10.41 -1.46 -5.82
CA ASN A 83 10.20 -0.57 -6.97
C ASN A 83 10.23 -1.30 -8.34
N LYS A 84 10.74 -2.54 -8.38
CA LYS A 84 10.74 -3.34 -9.62
C LYS A 84 9.35 -3.89 -9.90
N TRP A 85 8.87 -3.69 -11.12
CA TRP A 85 7.66 -4.34 -11.61
C TRP A 85 7.81 -5.85 -11.60
N GLN A 86 6.84 -6.52 -10.97
CA GLN A 86 6.70 -7.97 -11.00
C GLN A 86 5.50 -8.28 -11.88
N LYS A 87 5.74 -8.93 -13.02
CA LYS A 87 4.69 -9.36 -13.96
C LYS A 87 4.39 -10.84 -13.72
N ILE A 88 3.10 -11.18 -13.65
CA ILE A 88 2.60 -12.54 -13.48
C ILE A 88 1.67 -12.81 -14.67
N PRO A 89 2.08 -13.62 -15.64
CA PRO A 89 1.20 -14.05 -16.71
C PRO A 89 0.10 -14.95 -16.14
N PHE A 90 -1.09 -14.90 -16.74
CA PHE A 90 -2.24 -15.71 -16.29
C PHE A 90 -1.99 -17.23 -16.35
N SER A 91 -0.97 -17.69 -17.09
CA SER A 91 -0.54 -19.09 -17.17
C SER A 91 0.11 -19.59 -15.87
N GLU A 92 0.64 -18.66 -15.06
CA GLU A 92 1.18 -18.94 -13.72
C GLU A 92 0.12 -18.81 -12.63
N ILE A 93 -1.08 -18.32 -12.96
CA ILE A 93 -2.18 -18.12 -12.02
C ILE A 93 -3.00 -19.40 -11.97
N ASN A 94 -3.15 -19.95 -10.76
CA ASN A 94 -4.03 -21.09 -10.52
C ASN A 94 -5.46 -20.60 -10.34
N SER A 95 -5.67 -19.56 -9.53
CA SER A 95 -6.97 -18.93 -9.42
C SER A 95 -6.87 -17.44 -9.10
N ILE A 96 -7.88 -16.69 -9.53
CA ILE A 96 -8.02 -15.26 -9.24
C ILE A 96 -9.47 -14.95 -8.86
N GLN A 97 -9.66 -14.16 -7.81
CA GLN A 97 -10.98 -13.72 -7.38
C GLN A 97 -10.95 -12.33 -6.76
N VAL A 98 -12.06 -11.62 -6.92
CA VAL A 98 -12.31 -10.34 -6.25
C VAL A 98 -13.25 -10.60 -5.07
N LYS A 99 -12.76 -10.35 -3.86
CA LYS A 99 -13.50 -10.57 -2.61
C LYS A 99 -13.73 -9.24 -1.90
N LYS A 100 -14.91 -9.05 -1.31
CA LYS A 100 -15.13 -7.98 -0.32
C LYS A 100 -14.45 -8.36 0.99
N MET A 101 -13.63 -7.47 1.53
CA MET A 101 -12.90 -7.68 2.78
C MET A 101 -13.87 -7.63 3.96
N ASP A 102 -13.81 -8.63 4.83
CA ASP A 102 -14.68 -8.75 6.00
C ASP A 102 -14.25 -7.77 7.11
N GLY A 103 -12.98 -7.35 7.09
CA GLY A 103 -12.46 -6.27 7.92
C GLY A 103 -10.96 -6.06 7.70
N LEU A 104 -10.44 -4.91 8.13
CA LEU A 104 -9.04 -4.53 7.93
C LEU A 104 -8.02 -5.52 8.54
N LEU A 105 -8.43 -6.33 9.53
CA LEU A 105 -7.58 -7.31 10.19
C LEU A 105 -7.53 -8.67 9.49
N GLU A 106 -8.42 -8.95 8.52
CA GLU A 106 -8.49 -10.24 7.82
C GLU A 106 -7.14 -10.64 7.21
N TYR A 107 -6.41 -9.65 6.69
CA TYR A 107 -5.09 -9.84 6.08
C TYR A 107 -3.94 -9.29 6.94
N GLY A 108 -4.19 -9.06 8.25
CA GLY A 108 -3.18 -8.63 9.21
C GLY A 108 -2.98 -7.12 9.32
N GLY A 109 -3.95 -6.31 8.90
CA GLY A 109 -3.92 -4.86 9.02
C GLY A 109 -3.52 -4.13 7.73
N ILE A 110 -3.20 -2.85 7.87
CA ILE A 110 -2.88 -1.94 6.78
C ILE A 110 -1.37 -1.98 6.51
N GLY A 111 -0.99 -2.07 5.24
CA GLY A 111 0.40 -2.10 4.79
C GLY A 111 0.77 -3.39 4.06
N VAL A 112 2.06 -3.70 4.05
CA VAL A 112 2.59 -4.87 3.36
C VAL A 112 2.86 -5.98 4.37
N ARG A 113 2.22 -7.14 4.19
CA ARG A 113 2.39 -8.31 5.05
C ARG A 113 3.08 -9.43 4.28
N TYR A 114 4.13 -9.97 4.89
CA TYR A 114 4.85 -11.15 4.40
C TYR A 114 4.68 -12.30 5.40
N SER A 115 4.02 -13.36 4.94
CA SER A 115 3.94 -14.66 5.62
C SER A 115 4.58 -15.72 4.73
N LYS A 116 4.82 -16.94 5.27
CA LYS A 116 5.52 -18.02 4.57
C LYS A 116 5.06 -18.21 3.12
N ASN A 117 3.74 -18.29 2.90
CA ASN A 117 3.13 -18.52 1.59
C ASN A 117 2.16 -17.40 1.17
N VAL A 118 2.08 -16.29 1.89
CA VAL A 118 1.11 -15.21 1.61
C VAL A 118 1.83 -13.88 1.57
N LYS A 119 1.56 -13.07 0.54
CA LYS A 119 1.97 -11.68 0.46
C LYS A 119 0.75 -10.81 0.26
N ALA A 120 0.45 -9.97 1.23
CA ALA A 120 -0.69 -9.07 1.17
C ALA A 120 -0.21 -7.61 1.07
N TYR A 121 -0.79 -6.86 0.15
CA TYR A 121 -0.59 -5.44 -0.05
C TYR A 121 -1.91 -4.74 0.25
N ILE A 122 -2.11 -4.38 1.51
CA ILE A 122 -3.38 -3.89 2.02
C ILE A 122 -3.33 -2.37 2.18
N PHE A 123 -4.24 -1.69 1.53
CA PHE A 123 -4.48 -0.25 1.61
C PHE A 123 -5.96 -0.02 1.94
N PHE A 124 -6.34 1.25 2.08
CA PHE A 124 -7.73 1.61 2.34
C PHE A 124 -8.64 1.32 1.16
N SER A 125 -9.19 0.12 1.13
CA SER A 125 -10.24 -0.36 0.24
C SER A 125 -11.16 -1.32 1.01
N ASP A 126 -12.34 -1.55 0.46
CA ASP A 126 -13.32 -2.52 0.94
C ASP A 126 -13.23 -3.86 0.18
N HIS A 127 -12.49 -3.91 -0.94
CA HIS A 127 -12.29 -5.10 -1.74
C HIS A 127 -10.80 -5.45 -1.87
N VAL A 128 -10.55 -6.73 -2.14
CA VAL A 128 -9.24 -7.28 -2.45
C VAL A 128 -9.30 -8.17 -3.69
N VAL A 129 -8.19 -8.24 -4.40
CA VAL A 129 -7.91 -9.23 -5.45
C VAL A 129 -7.00 -10.28 -4.85
N GLU A 130 -7.48 -11.52 -4.78
CA GLU A 130 -6.68 -12.66 -4.37
C GLU A 130 -6.19 -13.41 -5.61
N VAL A 131 -4.87 -13.60 -5.71
CA VAL A 131 -4.21 -14.34 -6.79
C VAL A 131 -3.50 -15.53 -6.19
N GLN A 132 -4.00 -16.72 -6.47
CA GLN A 132 -3.38 -17.97 -6.07
C GLN A 132 -2.38 -18.41 -7.15
N LEU A 133 -1.12 -18.53 -6.77
CA LEU A 133 -0.06 -19.10 -7.59
C LEU A 133 0.28 -20.51 -7.06
N GLN A 134 1.17 -21.21 -7.76
CA GLN A 134 1.55 -22.59 -7.39
C GLN A 134 2.00 -22.74 -5.93
N THR A 135 2.77 -21.80 -5.39
CA THR A 135 3.38 -21.89 -4.05
C THR A 135 3.05 -20.72 -3.13
N LYS A 136 2.39 -19.68 -3.65
CA LYS A 136 2.19 -18.41 -2.94
C LYS A 136 0.85 -17.80 -3.29
N LYS A 137 0.19 -17.21 -2.30
CA LYS A 137 -1.00 -16.37 -2.45
C LYS A 137 -0.60 -14.91 -2.41
N LEU A 138 -1.05 -14.14 -3.38
CA LEU A 138 -0.92 -12.69 -3.40
C LEU A 138 -2.28 -12.06 -3.13
N VAL A 139 -2.32 -11.03 -2.30
CA VAL A 139 -3.54 -10.29 -2.00
C VAL A 139 -3.27 -8.82 -2.22
N PHE A 140 -4.13 -8.16 -2.99
CA PHE A 140 -4.01 -6.75 -3.30
C PHE A 140 -5.32 -6.05 -2.94
N SER A 141 -5.29 -5.03 -2.09
CA SER A 141 -6.42 -4.10 -1.98
C SER A 141 -6.79 -3.55 -3.35
N THR A 142 -8.06 -3.27 -3.60
CA THR A 142 -8.52 -2.60 -4.83
C THR A 142 -9.75 -1.75 -4.56
N ARG A 143 -9.78 -0.55 -5.15
CA ARG A 143 -10.96 0.32 -5.29
C ARG A 143 -11.61 0.18 -6.67
N LYS A 144 -10.96 -0.53 -7.58
CA LYS A 144 -11.40 -0.79 -8.95
C LYS A 144 -11.94 -2.20 -9.12
N HIS A 145 -12.61 -2.71 -8.09
CA HIS A 145 -13.10 -4.09 -8.03
C HIS A 145 -13.99 -4.47 -9.23
N ASN A 146 -14.78 -3.54 -9.78
CA ASN A 146 -15.60 -3.77 -10.97
C ASN A 146 -14.75 -3.93 -12.24
N GLU A 147 -13.82 -3.00 -12.49
CA GLU A 147 -12.88 -3.09 -13.63
C GLU A 147 -12.04 -4.38 -13.57
N VAL A 148 -11.65 -4.81 -12.37
CA VAL A 148 -10.91 -6.07 -12.20
C VAL A 148 -11.80 -7.28 -12.49
N LYS A 149 -13.07 -7.28 -12.05
CA LYS A 149 -14.01 -8.36 -12.37
C LYS A 149 -14.25 -8.48 -13.88
N GLU A 150 -14.50 -7.36 -14.56
CA GLU A 150 -14.63 -7.30 -16.03
C GLU A 150 -13.37 -7.85 -16.72
N MET A 151 -12.16 -7.53 -16.22
CA MET A 151 -10.92 -8.07 -16.77
C MET A 151 -10.80 -9.59 -16.58
N ILE A 152 -11.24 -10.13 -15.43
CA ILE A 152 -11.25 -11.58 -15.19
C ILE A 152 -12.22 -12.27 -16.16
N GLU A 153 -13.36 -11.67 -16.46
CA GLU A 153 -14.31 -12.19 -17.46
C GLU A 153 -13.66 -12.24 -18.85
N VAL A 154 -12.96 -11.18 -19.26
CA VAL A 154 -12.18 -11.15 -20.51
C VAL A 154 -11.11 -12.25 -20.51
N TRP A 155 -10.45 -12.52 -19.38
CA TRP A 155 -9.48 -13.61 -19.31
C TRP A 155 -10.14 -14.98 -19.51
N ASN A 156 -11.31 -15.20 -18.91
CA ASN A 156 -12.06 -16.44 -19.08
C ASN A 156 -12.45 -16.67 -20.54
N GLU A 157 -12.92 -15.63 -21.23
CA GLU A 157 -13.20 -15.68 -22.68
C GLU A 157 -11.95 -15.99 -23.52
N ASN A 158 -10.77 -15.57 -23.04
CA ASN A 158 -9.47 -15.83 -23.67
C ASN A 158 -8.80 -17.13 -23.20
N GLY A 159 -9.54 -18.02 -22.53
CA GLY A 159 -9.09 -19.36 -22.17
C GLY A 159 -8.36 -19.47 -20.82
N PHE A 160 -8.48 -18.48 -19.94
CA PHE A 160 -8.11 -18.65 -18.53
C PHE A 160 -9.19 -19.43 -17.79
N GLU A 161 -8.79 -20.43 -17.01
CA GLU A 161 -9.70 -21.19 -16.17
C GLU A 161 -9.13 -21.27 -14.75
N ASN A 162 -9.96 -20.94 -13.76
CA ASN A 162 -9.62 -21.14 -12.36
C ASN A 162 -9.44 -22.64 -12.09
N LYS A 163 -8.22 -23.05 -11.77
CA LYS A 163 -7.86 -24.41 -11.37
C LYS A 163 -8.33 -24.62 -9.92
N THR A 164 -9.30 -25.50 -9.73
CA THR A 164 -9.76 -25.96 -8.41
C THR A 164 -8.69 -26.75 -7.66
#